data_AF-A0A401ZCL8-F1
#
_entry.id   AF-A0A401ZCL8-F1
#
_cell.length_a   1.000
_cell.length_b   1.000
_cell.length_c   1.000
_cell.angle_alpha   90.00
_cell.angle_beta   90.00
_cell.angle_gamma   90.00
#
_symmetry.space_group_name_H-M   'P 1'
#
loop_
_entity.id
_entity.type
_entity.pdbx_description
1 polymer ?
#
loop_
_entity_poly.entity_id
_entity_poly.type
_entity_poly.pdbx_seq_one_letter_code
_entity_poly.pdbx_strand_id
1 'polypeptide(L)'
;MTGDTNIASVAALLADPTRVNILMALSDGRAFTANELSRLARVAPSTASGHLARLVDADLINVEKQGRHRFFRMKNPALTEVLEELATFAPAHSIHSLREAETGEAVRRARTCYNHVAGKLGVEITRALIRQSLLIELEDGYMLSREGERCFCDLGITEIHARKGQPIFAPRHIDWSERYYHFAGAPGAAFTRRMFELGWIKRIATSRALCVTETGQQALRQHFELQW
;
A
#
# COMPACT_ATOMS: atom_id res chain seq x y z
N MET A 1 -6.02 -15.27 -33.77
CA MET A 1 -4.66 -14.75 -33.55
C MET A 1 -4.77 -13.61 -32.55
N THR A 2 -4.17 -13.75 -31.38
CA THR A 2 -4.03 -12.65 -30.42
C THR A 2 -2.93 -11.72 -30.94
N GLY A 3 -3.25 -10.44 -31.13
CA GLY A 3 -2.28 -9.42 -31.51
C GLY A 3 -1.32 -9.09 -30.37
N ASP A 4 -0.36 -8.22 -30.65
CA ASP A 4 0.62 -7.76 -29.68
C ASP A 4 -0.03 -6.95 -28.53
N THR A 5 0.67 -6.82 -27.40
CA THR A 5 0.14 -6.16 -26.20
C THR A 5 -0.08 -4.67 -26.44
N ASN A 6 -1.33 -4.18 -26.35
CA ASN A 6 -1.65 -2.77 -26.56
C ASN A 6 -1.48 -1.95 -25.27
N ILE A 7 -0.23 -1.63 -24.92
CA ILE A 7 0.09 -0.79 -23.76
C ILE A 7 -0.52 0.61 -23.82
N ALA A 8 -0.70 1.18 -25.03
CA ALA A 8 -1.25 2.52 -25.22
C ALA A 8 -2.69 2.64 -24.71
N SER A 9 -3.47 1.56 -24.80
CA SER A 9 -4.84 1.53 -24.27
C SER A 9 -4.90 1.73 -22.74
N VAL A 10 -3.99 1.09 -21.99
CA VAL A 10 -3.88 1.27 -20.54
C VAL A 10 -3.29 2.63 -20.21
N ALA A 11 -2.25 3.06 -20.92
CA ALA A 11 -1.65 4.37 -20.71
C ALA A 11 -2.67 5.52 -20.90
N ALA A 12 -3.54 5.43 -21.90
CA ALA A 12 -4.62 6.40 -22.11
C ALA A 12 -5.63 6.44 -20.95
N LEU A 13 -5.87 5.30 -20.29
CA LEU A 13 -6.68 5.26 -19.07
C LEU A 13 -5.95 5.91 -17.88
N LEU A 14 -4.63 5.81 -17.81
CA LEU A 14 -3.84 6.45 -16.74
C LEU A 14 -3.58 7.94 -16.99
N ALA A 15 -3.74 8.43 -18.21
CA ALA A 15 -3.57 9.85 -18.59
C ALA A 15 -4.73 10.76 -18.15
N ASP A 16 -5.32 10.52 -16.97
CA ASP A 16 -6.39 11.34 -16.39
C ASP A 16 -6.27 11.36 -14.86
N PRO A 17 -6.20 12.55 -14.24
CA PRO A 17 -5.94 12.66 -12.81
C PRO A 17 -7.06 12.06 -11.95
N THR A 18 -8.32 12.09 -12.41
CA THR A 18 -9.44 11.51 -11.66
C THR A 18 -9.33 9.98 -11.63
N ARG A 19 -9.02 9.37 -12.78
CA ARG A 19 -8.82 7.90 -12.84
C ARG A 19 -7.61 7.47 -12.00
N VAL A 20 -6.50 8.21 -12.05
CA VAL A 20 -5.33 7.94 -11.19
C VAL A 20 -5.69 8.07 -9.72
N ASN A 21 -6.40 9.13 -9.31
CA ASN A 21 -6.82 9.30 -7.91
C ASN A 21 -7.75 8.18 -7.43
N ILE A 22 -8.69 7.74 -8.28
CA ILE A 22 -9.55 6.58 -7.99
C ILE A 22 -8.72 5.31 -7.82
N LEU A 23 -7.81 5.02 -8.74
CA LEU A 23 -6.96 3.83 -8.68
C LEU A 23 -6.04 3.86 -7.45
N MET A 24 -5.44 5.01 -7.14
CA MET A 24 -4.60 5.20 -5.94
C MET A 24 -5.38 5.04 -4.63
N ALA A 25 -6.69 5.36 -4.63
CA ALA A 25 -7.56 5.09 -3.49
C ALA A 25 -7.87 3.59 -3.34
N LEU A 26 -8.01 2.87 -4.46
CA LEU A 26 -8.23 1.43 -4.50
C LEU A 26 -6.96 0.61 -4.24
N SER A 27 -5.78 1.24 -4.27
CA SER A 27 -4.49 0.58 -4.06
C SER A 27 -4.43 -0.19 -2.75
N ASP A 28 -5.17 0.16 -1.69
CA ASP A 28 -5.12 -0.60 -0.43
C ASP A 28 -5.92 -1.92 -0.42
N GLY A 29 -6.46 -2.33 -1.58
CA GLY A 29 -7.19 -3.57 -1.79
C GLY A 29 -8.63 -3.57 -1.26
N ARG A 30 -9.07 -2.49 -0.60
CA ARG A 30 -10.46 -2.39 -0.11
C ARG A 30 -11.43 -2.13 -1.24
N ALA A 31 -12.69 -2.47 -0.97
CA ALA A 31 -13.78 -2.15 -1.88
C ALA A 31 -14.47 -0.85 -1.41
N PHE A 32 -14.75 0.06 -2.33
CA PHE A 32 -15.34 1.37 -2.05
C PHE A 32 -16.59 1.61 -2.89
N THR A 33 -17.52 2.39 -2.37
CA THR A 33 -18.66 2.86 -3.15
C THR A 33 -18.26 4.00 -4.10
N ALA A 34 -19.06 4.23 -5.16
CA ALA A 34 -18.85 5.34 -6.08
C ALA A 34 -18.82 6.72 -5.37
N ASN A 35 -19.63 6.91 -4.32
CA ASN A 35 -19.67 8.15 -3.55
C ASN A 35 -18.41 8.36 -2.68
N GLU A 36 -17.82 7.28 -2.16
CA GLU A 36 -16.55 7.39 -1.43
C GLU A 36 -15.42 7.73 -2.39
N LEU A 37 -15.36 7.07 -3.54
CA LEU A 37 -14.36 7.33 -4.57
C LEU A 37 -14.49 8.73 -5.16
N SER A 38 -15.72 9.24 -5.35
CA SER A 38 -15.92 10.61 -5.83
C SER A 38 -15.38 11.65 -4.84
N ARG A 39 -15.56 11.42 -3.53
CA ARG A 39 -15.01 12.29 -2.48
C ARG A 39 -13.49 12.23 -2.44
N LEU A 40 -12.90 11.03 -2.52
CA LEU A 40 -11.45 10.84 -2.52
C LEU A 40 -10.79 11.47 -3.76
N ALA A 41 -11.41 11.32 -4.93
CA ALA A 41 -10.96 11.91 -6.18
C ALA A 41 -11.36 13.39 -6.35
N ARG A 42 -12.13 13.95 -5.41
CA ARG A 42 -12.60 15.35 -5.38
C ARG A 42 -13.38 15.78 -6.64
N VAL A 43 -14.24 14.89 -7.11
CA VAL A 43 -15.12 15.12 -8.27
C VAL A 43 -16.59 14.86 -7.93
N ALA A 44 -17.49 15.35 -8.78
CA ALA A 44 -18.91 15.05 -8.64
C ALA A 44 -19.20 13.54 -8.82
N PRO A 45 -20.23 12.97 -8.16
CA PRO A 45 -20.58 11.56 -8.31
C PRO A 45 -20.88 11.13 -9.76
N SER A 46 -21.46 12.03 -10.57
CA SER A 46 -21.71 11.79 -12.00
C SER A 46 -20.40 11.63 -12.79
N THR A 47 -19.42 12.49 -12.53
CA THR A 47 -18.07 12.41 -13.14
C THR A 47 -17.36 11.13 -12.73
N ALA A 48 -17.36 10.80 -11.43
CA ALA A 48 -16.77 9.55 -10.92
C ALA A 48 -17.41 8.31 -11.58
N SER A 49 -18.73 8.29 -11.74
CA SER A 49 -19.45 7.15 -12.34
C SER A 49 -19.00 6.87 -13.78
N GLY A 50 -18.77 7.91 -14.58
CA GLY A 50 -18.24 7.76 -15.95
C GLY A 50 -16.82 7.22 -15.98
N HIS A 51 -15.96 7.65 -15.06
CA HIS A 51 -14.60 7.11 -14.92
C HIS A 51 -14.60 5.65 -14.44
N LEU A 52 -15.44 5.32 -13.46
CA LEU A 52 -15.57 3.95 -12.96
C LEU A 52 -16.06 2.99 -14.04
N ALA A 53 -17.02 3.41 -14.88
CA ALA A 53 -17.47 2.62 -16.02
C ALA A 53 -16.30 2.30 -16.96
N ARG A 54 -15.52 3.30 -17.36
CA ARG A 54 -14.34 3.10 -18.22
C ARG A 54 -13.29 2.15 -17.61
N LEU A 55 -13.06 2.26 -16.30
CA LEU A 55 -12.10 1.39 -15.60
C LEU A 55 -12.61 -0.05 -15.47
N VAL A 56 -13.93 -0.25 -15.32
CA VAL A 56 -14.57 -1.58 -15.35
C VAL A 56 -14.53 -2.17 -16.76
N ASP A 57 -14.89 -1.39 -17.78
CA ASP A 57 -14.89 -1.83 -19.18
C ASP A 57 -13.49 -2.23 -19.66
N ALA A 58 -12.46 -1.56 -19.13
CA ALA A 58 -11.05 -1.87 -19.37
C ALA A 58 -10.48 -2.97 -18.45
N ASP A 59 -11.32 -3.60 -17.64
CA ASP A 59 -10.94 -4.72 -16.76
C ASP A 59 -9.88 -4.39 -15.70
N LEU A 60 -9.74 -3.11 -15.33
CA LEU A 60 -8.76 -2.67 -14.32
C LEU A 60 -9.33 -2.78 -12.89
N ILE A 61 -10.65 -2.66 -12.75
CA ILE A 61 -11.36 -2.76 -11.48
C ILE A 61 -12.58 -3.67 -11.61
N ASN A 62 -12.90 -4.38 -10.53
CA ASN A 62 -14.11 -5.18 -10.42
C ASN A 62 -15.22 -4.37 -9.74
N VAL A 63 -16.47 -4.70 -10.06
CA VAL A 63 -17.65 -4.16 -9.39
C VAL A 63 -18.51 -5.29 -8.84
N GLU A 64 -18.82 -5.23 -7.55
CA GLU A 64 -19.70 -6.17 -6.85
C GLU A 64 -20.94 -5.44 -6.37
N LYS A 65 -22.13 -6.03 -6.60
CA LYS A 65 -23.39 -5.48 -6.11
C LYS A 65 -23.73 -6.11 -4.76
N GLN A 66 -23.88 -5.27 -3.74
CA GLN A 66 -24.34 -5.69 -2.42
C GLN A 66 -25.55 -4.81 -2.02
N GLY A 67 -26.73 -5.41 -2.10
CA GLY A 67 -27.99 -4.69 -1.91
C GLY A 67 -28.15 -3.54 -2.92
N ARG A 68 -28.34 -2.32 -2.41
CA ARG A 68 -28.48 -1.09 -3.21
C ARG A 68 -27.15 -0.45 -3.61
N HIS A 69 -26.04 -0.94 -3.07
CA HIS A 69 -24.72 -0.34 -3.26
C HIS A 69 -23.90 -1.18 -4.25
N ARG A 70 -23.05 -0.48 -5.03
CA ARG A 70 -22.02 -1.08 -5.86
C ARG A 70 -20.68 -0.77 -5.22
N PHE A 71 -19.87 -1.80 -5.05
CA PHE A 71 -18.54 -1.71 -4.46
C PHE A 71 -17.50 -2.01 -5.54
N PHE A 72 -16.52 -1.12 -5.65
CA PHE A 72 -15.45 -1.17 -6.63
C PHE A 72 -14.15 -1.55 -5.94
N ARG A 73 -13.37 -2.46 -6.53
CA ARG A 73 -12.06 -2.91 -6.01
C ARG A 73 -11.08 -3.05 -7.17
N MET A 74 -9.80 -2.81 -6.91
CA MET A 74 -8.72 -3.14 -7.84
C MET A 74 -8.80 -4.60 -8.29
N LYS A 75 -8.78 -4.88 -9.60
CA LYS A 75 -8.85 -6.25 -10.10
C LYS A 75 -7.52 -6.98 -9.93
N ASN A 76 -6.43 -6.32 -10.32
CA ASN A 76 -5.09 -6.91 -10.32
C ASN A 76 -4.13 -6.13 -9.41
N PRO A 77 -3.54 -6.76 -8.38
CA PRO A 77 -2.51 -6.14 -7.54
C PRO A 77 -1.32 -5.57 -8.34
N ALA A 78 -0.95 -6.17 -9.48
CA ALA A 78 0.14 -5.69 -10.31
C ALA A 78 -0.07 -4.25 -10.83
N LEU A 79 -1.33 -3.81 -11.00
CA LEU A 79 -1.61 -2.42 -11.37
C LEU A 79 -1.23 -1.45 -10.24
N THR A 80 -1.34 -1.87 -8.97
CA THR A 80 -0.90 -1.05 -7.83
C THR A 80 0.61 -0.85 -7.86
N GLU A 81 1.37 -1.91 -8.14
CA GLU A 81 2.83 -1.83 -8.28
C GLU A 81 3.23 -0.88 -9.41
N VAL A 82 2.58 -0.96 -10.58
CA VAL A 82 2.81 -0.03 -11.69
C VAL A 82 2.52 1.42 -11.30
N LEU A 83 1.42 1.67 -10.58
CA LEU A 83 1.05 3.03 -10.15
C LEU A 83 2.05 3.61 -9.15
N GLU A 84 2.53 2.81 -8.19
CA GLU A 84 3.52 3.24 -7.21
C GLU A 84 4.88 3.45 -7.89
N GLU A 85 5.27 2.62 -8.86
CA GLU A 85 6.47 2.79 -9.67
C GLU A 85 6.40 4.08 -10.52
N LEU A 86 5.28 4.34 -11.20
CA LEU A 86 5.04 5.59 -11.93
C LEU A 86 5.14 6.82 -11.02
N ALA A 87 4.69 6.72 -9.77
CA ALA A 87 4.77 7.81 -8.81
C ALA A 87 6.22 8.18 -8.43
N THR A 88 7.19 7.28 -8.59
CA THR A 88 8.62 7.58 -8.35
C THR A 88 9.19 8.56 -9.37
N PHE A 89 8.68 8.53 -10.62
CA PHE A 89 9.07 9.43 -11.72
C PHE A 89 8.31 10.77 -11.69
N ALA A 90 7.17 10.83 -11.00
CA ALA A 90 6.32 12.01 -10.99
C ALA A 90 6.88 13.12 -10.07
N PRO A 91 6.77 14.40 -10.44
CA PRO A 91 7.08 15.50 -9.54
C PRO A 91 6.07 15.55 -8.39
N ALA A 92 6.48 16.10 -7.25
CA ALA A 92 5.57 16.35 -6.15
C ALA A 92 4.46 17.32 -6.58
N HIS A 93 3.21 17.02 -6.18
CA HIS A 93 2.08 17.90 -6.44
C HIS A 93 2.25 19.24 -5.70
N SER A 94 1.83 20.34 -6.33
CA SER A 94 1.72 21.63 -5.66
C SER A 94 0.65 21.57 -4.56
N ILE A 95 1.01 22.03 -3.37
CA ILE A 95 0.13 22.10 -2.20
C ILE A 95 -0.55 23.46 -2.21
N HIS A 96 -1.88 23.50 -2.22
CA HIS A 96 -2.66 24.74 -2.32
C HIS A 96 -3.41 25.09 -1.03
N SER A 97 -3.33 24.24 0.00
CA SER A 97 -3.93 24.49 1.31
C SER A 97 -3.20 23.76 2.44
N LEU A 98 -3.37 24.25 3.68
CA LEU A 98 -2.85 23.59 4.87
C LEU A 98 -3.40 22.16 5.01
N ARG A 99 -4.70 21.98 4.76
CA ARG A 99 -5.36 20.67 4.83
C ARG A 99 -4.78 19.67 3.83
N GLU A 100 -4.42 20.12 2.63
CA GLU A 100 -3.71 19.30 1.65
C GLU A 100 -2.31 18.94 2.12
N ALA A 101 -1.59 19.90 2.71
CA ALA A 101 -0.27 19.66 3.30
C ALA A 101 -0.32 18.58 4.37
N GLU A 102 -1.24 18.72 5.33
CA GLU A 102 -1.44 17.80 6.44
C GLU A 102 -1.88 16.41 5.98
N THR A 103 -2.79 16.33 5.00
CA THR A 103 -3.24 15.05 4.44
C THR A 103 -2.09 14.35 3.71
N GLY A 104 -1.32 15.10 2.91
CA GLY A 104 -0.15 14.58 2.21
C GLY A 104 0.92 14.10 3.19
N GLU A 105 1.16 14.86 4.26
CA GLU A 105 2.11 14.50 5.31
C GLU A 105 1.68 13.24 6.06
N ALA A 106 0.40 13.11 6.41
CA ALA A 106 -0.13 11.90 7.04
C ALA A 106 0.11 10.65 6.17
N VAL A 107 -0.12 10.76 4.85
CA VAL A 107 0.11 9.66 3.89
C VAL A 107 1.60 9.32 3.76
N ARG A 108 2.49 10.32 3.70
CA ARG A 108 3.95 10.08 3.65
C ARG A 108 4.47 9.46 4.94
N ARG A 109 3.99 9.96 6.08
CA ARG A 109 4.40 9.50 7.41
C ARG A 109 4.05 8.03 7.63
N ALA A 110 2.80 7.62 7.39
CA ALA A 110 2.43 6.21 7.43
C ALA A 110 1.20 5.94 6.57
N ARG A 111 1.26 4.89 5.75
CA ARG A 111 0.13 4.45 4.91
C ARG A 111 0.16 2.95 4.70
N THR A 112 -0.90 2.40 4.11
CA THR A 112 -0.80 1.14 3.39
C THR A 112 -0.42 1.38 1.94
N CYS A 113 0.50 0.59 1.39
CA CYS A 113 0.82 0.60 -0.05
C CYS A 113 -0.21 -0.18 -0.84
N TYR A 114 -0.28 -1.48 -0.55
CA TYR A 114 -1.39 -2.35 -0.89
C TYR A 114 -1.99 -2.89 0.40
N ASN A 115 -1.53 -4.08 0.79
CA ASN A 115 -1.88 -4.75 2.03
C ASN A 115 -0.81 -4.62 3.13
N HIS A 116 0.26 -3.87 2.87
CA HIS A 116 1.40 -3.72 3.80
C HIS A 116 1.69 -2.26 4.14
N VAL A 117 2.25 -2.03 5.34
CA VAL A 117 2.68 -0.71 5.83
C VAL A 117 3.78 -0.16 4.93
N ALA A 118 3.65 1.13 4.64
CA ALA A 118 4.53 1.92 3.81
C ALA A 118 4.58 3.37 4.33
N GLY A 119 5.19 4.25 3.55
CA GLY A 119 5.67 5.55 3.99
C GLY A 119 6.89 5.42 4.88
N LYS A 120 7.23 6.52 5.56
CA LYS A 120 8.32 6.58 6.52
C LYS A 120 8.26 5.43 7.54
N LEU A 121 7.06 5.10 8.03
CA LEU A 121 6.89 3.99 8.98
C LEU A 121 7.35 2.64 8.41
N GLY A 122 6.96 2.30 7.17
CA GLY A 122 7.31 1.02 6.54
C GLY A 122 8.81 0.92 6.27
N VAL A 123 9.42 2.01 5.80
CA VAL A 123 10.87 2.10 5.56
C VAL A 123 11.65 1.99 6.87
N GLU A 124 11.27 2.72 7.91
CA GLU A 124 11.98 2.69 9.20
C GLU A 124 11.85 1.35 9.92
N ILE A 125 10.68 0.69 9.85
CA ILE A 125 10.52 -0.69 10.36
C ILE A 125 11.44 -1.64 9.59
N THR A 126 11.47 -1.55 8.25
CA THR A 126 12.34 -2.42 7.44
C THR A 126 13.81 -2.21 7.80
N ARG A 127 14.25 -0.95 7.92
CA ARG A 127 15.61 -0.61 8.34
C ARG A 127 15.93 -1.13 9.74
N ALA A 128 14.98 -1.04 10.69
CA ALA A 128 15.17 -1.59 12.02
C ALA A 128 15.34 -3.11 12.00
N LEU A 129 14.53 -3.83 11.22
CA LEU A 129 14.67 -5.28 11.04
C LEU A 129 16.03 -5.66 10.46
N ILE A 130 16.56 -4.87 9.51
CA ILE A 130 17.90 -5.07 8.95
C ILE A 130 18.99 -4.77 9.98
N ARG A 131 18.90 -3.64 10.69
CA ARG A 131 19.86 -3.25 11.74
C ARG A 131 19.97 -4.31 12.84
N GLN A 132 18.85 -4.93 13.19
CA GLN A 132 18.79 -6.01 14.18
C GLN A 132 19.13 -7.40 13.61
N SER A 133 19.55 -7.49 12.33
CA SER A 133 19.84 -8.76 11.63
C SER A 133 18.66 -9.74 11.59
N LEU A 134 17.42 -9.26 11.70
CA LEU A 134 16.19 -10.04 11.56
C LEU A 134 15.86 -10.28 10.08
N LEU A 135 16.11 -9.26 9.26
CA LEU A 135 16.10 -9.38 7.80
C LEU A 135 17.51 -9.17 7.26
N ILE A 136 17.85 -9.94 6.23
CA ILE A 136 19.09 -9.81 5.47
C ILE A 136 18.72 -9.32 4.08
N GLU A 137 19.30 -8.19 3.67
CA GLU A 137 19.07 -7.62 2.35
C GLU A 137 19.78 -8.47 1.28
N LEU A 138 19.03 -8.83 0.24
CA LEU A 138 19.49 -9.49 -0.97
C LEU A 138 19.25 -8.56 -2.17
N GLU A 139 19.76 -8.95 -3.35
CA GLU A 139 19.58 -8.16 -4.57
C GLU A 139 18.10 -7.93 -4.91
N ASP A 140 17.25 -8.95 -4.80
CA ASP A 140 15.83 -8.88 -5.22
C ASP A 140 14.82 -8.95 -4.07
N GLY A 141 15.28 -8.78 -2.83
CA GLY A 141 14.39 -8.82 -1.67
C GLY A 141 15.11 -9.02 -0.36
N TYR A 142 14.41 -9.65 0.58
CA TYR A 142 14.90 -9.88 1.93
C TYR A 142 14.83 -11.36 2.26
N MET A 143 15.87 -11.86 2.90
CA MET A 143 15.89 -13.16 3.56
C MET A 143 15.58 -12.99 5.04
N LEU A 144 14.79 -13.90 5.61
CA LEU A 144 14.53 -13.93 7.04
C LEU A 144 15.63 -14.73 7.75
N SER A 145 16.25 -14.16 8.79
CA SER A 145 17.20 -14.90 9.62
C SER A 145 16.47 -15.82 10.61
N ARG A 146 17.21 -16.70 11.30
CA ARG A 146 16.64 -17.56 12.35
C ARG A 146 16.09 -16.73 13.52
N GLU A 147 16.77 -15.65 13.85
CA GLU A 147 16.38 -14.68 14.85
C GLU A 147 15.12 -13.93 14.39
N GLY A 148 15.05 -13.58 13.10
CA GLY A 148 13.86 -13.03 12.46
C GLY A 148 12.65 -13.94 12.55
N GLU A 149 12.81 -15.25 12.27
CA GLU A 149 11.75 -16.24 12.43
C GLU A 149 11.19 -16.28 13.86
N ARG A 150 12.07 -16.28 14.87
CA ARG A 150 11.65 -16.24 16.26
C ARG A 150 10.92 -14.94 16.59
N CYS A 151 11.46 -13.80 16.19
CA CYS A 151 10.84 -12.50 16.41
C CYS A 151 9.43 -12.42 15.79
N PHE A 152 9.27 -12.87 14.54
CA PHE A 152 7.95 -12.89 13.88
C PHE A 152 6.98 -13.84 14.60
N CYS A 153 7.43 -15.02 15.01
CA CYS A 153 6.64 -15.95 15.82
C CYS A 153 6.22 -15.35 17.17
N ASP A 154 7.13 -14.69 17.88
CA ASP A 154 6.86 -14.04 19.17
C ASP A 154 5.85 -12.89 19.02
N LEU A 155 5.86 -12.21 17.87
CA LEU A 155 4.85 -11.23 17.49
C LEU A 155 3.51 -11.86 17.11
N GLY A 156 3.42 -13.19 16.99
CA GLY A 156 2.22 -13.93 16.60
C GLY A 156 2.03 -14.07 15.09
N ILE A 157 3.09 -13.92 14.30
CA ILE A 157 3.10 -14.13 12.84
C ILE A 157 3.73 -15.49 12.57
N THR A 158 2.93 -16.54 12.60
CA THR A 158 3.39 -17.94 12.50
C THR A 158 3.17 -18.55 11.13
N GLU A 159 2.40 -17.91 10.26
CA GLU A 159 1.98 -18.44 8.97
C GLU A 159 3.00 -18.19 7.83
N ILE A 160 4.08 -17.47 8.11
CA ILE A 160 5.08 -17.08 7.10
C ILE A 160 6.44 -17.68 7.47
N HIS A 161 6.97 -18.52 6.58
CA HIS A 161 8.29 -19.12 6.72
C HIS A 161 9.09 -18.96 5.44
N ALA A 162 10.42 -18.93 5.56
CA ALA A 162 11.29 -19.07 4.41
C ALA A 162 11.02 -20.41 3.73
N ARG A 163 10.69 -20.40 2.43
CA ARG A 163 10.46 -21.64 1.68
C ARG A 163 11.80 -22.33 1.42
N LYS A 164 11.85 -23.64 1.63
CA LYS A 164 13.06 -24.42 1.39
C LYS A 164 13.53 -24.25 -0.06
N GLY A 165 14.77 -23.77 -0.25
CA GLY A 165 15.35 -23.49 -1.56
C GLY A 165 14.96 -22.15 -2.19
N GLN A 166 14.18 -21.30 -1.50
CA GLN A 166 13.92 -19.92 -1.91
C GLN A 166 14.51 -18.96 -0.87
N PRO A 167 15.64 -18.28 -1.17
CA PRO A 167 16.29 -17.40 -0.21
C PRO A 167 15.48 -16.12 0.05
N ILE A 168 14.63 -15.71 -0.91
CA ILE A 168 13.78 -14.53 -0.78
C ILE A 168 12.55 -14.89 0.07
N PHE A 169 12.51 -14.36 1.28
CA PHE A 169 11.38 -14.41 2.19
C PHE A 169 10.34 -13.35 1.82
N ALA A 170 10.77 -12.11 1.61
CA ALA A 170 9.92 -10.98 1.24
C ALA A 170 10.50 -10.23 0.03
N PRO A 171 9.70 -9.87 -0.98
CA PRO A 171 10.17 -8.95 -2.01
C PRO A 171 10.40 -7.56 -1.42
N ARG A 172 11.27 -6.78 -2.07
CA ARG A 172 11.42 -5.35 -1.81
C ARG A 172 10.40 -4.55 -2.63
N HIS A 173 9.82 -3.52 -2.04
CA HIS A 173 8.94 -2.57 -2.71
C HIS A 173 9.49 -1.17 -2.51
N ILE A 174 9.61 -0.39 -3.58
CA ILE A 174 10.05 0.99 -3.49
C ILE A 174 8.92 1.86 -2.93
N ASP A 175 9.21 2.58 -1.85
CA ASP A 175 8.30 3.60 -1.36
C ASP A 175 8.48 4.87 -2.18
N TRP A 176 7.46 5.33 -2.91
CA TRP A 176 7.59 6.55 -3.71
C TRP A 176 7.80 7.82 -2.87
N SER A 177 7.32 7.88 -1.63
CA SER A 177 7.46 9.08 -0.81
C SER A 177 8.83 9.19 -0.18
N GLU A 178 9.39 8.06 0.24
CA GLU A 178 10.72 8.02 0.84
C GLU A 178 11.84 7.78 -0.18
N ARG A 179 11.51 7.22 -1.36
CA ARG A 179 12.43 6.70 -2.37
C ARG A 179 13.41 5.66 -1.81
N TYR A 180 12.90 4.83 -0.89
CA TYR A 180 13.63 3.73 -0.25
C TYR A 180 12.80 2.45 -0.26
N TYR A 181 13.49 1.32 -0.24
CA TYR A 181 12.82 0.02 -0.18
C TYR A 181 12.26 -0.29 1.21
N HIS A 182 11.12 -0.98 1.23
CA HIS A 182 10.55 -1.63 2.39
C HIS A 182 10.12 -3.06 2.04
N PHE A 183 10.06 -3.95 3.04
CA PHE A 183 9.64 -5.34 2.78
C PHE A 183 8.13 -5.43 2.52
N ALA A 184 7.76 -6.27 1.55
CA ALA A 184 6.40 -6.36 1.04
C ALA A 184 5.93 -7.81 0.89
N GLY A 185 4.97 -8.06 -0.01
CA GLY A 185 4.42 -9.38 -0.28
C GLY A 185 3.63 -9.97 0.88
N ALA A 186 3.51 -11.30 0.90
CA ALA A 186 2.80 -12.03 1.96
C ALA A 186 3.36 -11.75 3.38
N PRO A 187 4.69 -11.69 3.59
CA PRO A 187 5.24 -11.31 4.90
C PRO A 187 4.86 -9.90 5.34
N GLY A 188 5.01 -8.91 4.44
CA GLY A 188 4.62 -7.52 4.73
C GLY A 188 3.14 -7.39 5.07
N ALA A 189 2.29 -8.14 4.37
CA ALA A 189 0.85 -8.18 4.61
C ALA A 189 0.51 -8.79 5.98
N ALA A 190 1.12 -9.93 6.31
CA ALA A 190 0.93 -10.60 7.60
C ALA A 190 1.37 -9.72 8.76
N PHE A 191 2.55 -9.10 8.64
CA PHE A 191 3.06 -8.15 9.62
C PHE A 191 2.11 -6.97 9.81
N THR A 192 1.63 -6.39 8.72
CA THR A 192 0.71 -5.25 8.75
C THR A 192 -0.63 -5.60 9.38
N ARG A 193 -1.20 -6.75 9.02
CA ARG A 193 -2.40 -7.30 9.67
C ARG A 193 -2.17 -7.43 11.18
N ARG A 194 -1.01 -7.96 11.58
CA ARG A 194 -0.69 -8.13 12.99
C ARG A 194 -0.59 -6.81 13.74
N MET A 195 0.00 -5.78 13.12
CA MET A 195 0.01 -4.42 13.70
C MET A 195 -1.40 -3.86 13.91
N PHE A 196 -2.36 -4.15 13.02
CA PHE A 196 -3.77 -3.77 13.23
C PHE A 196 -4.41 -4.55 14.38
N GLU A 197 -4.22 -5.87 14.44
CA GLU A 197 -4.77 -6.74 15.49
C GLU A 197 -4.27 -6.37 16.88
N LEU A 198 -2.98 -6.03 16.98
CA LEU A 198 -2.35 -5.56 18.22
C LEU A 198 -2.71 -4.10 18.55
N GLY A 199 -3.45 -3.41 17.68
CA GLY A 199 -3.83 -2.02 17.85
C GLY A 199 -2.66 -1.04 17.78
N TRP A 200 -1.53 -1.42 17.16
CA TRP A 200 -0.36 -0.55 16.99
C TRP A 200 -0.61 0.56 15.98
N ILE A 201 -1.45 0.28 14.98
CA ILE A 201 -1.83 1.22 13.93
C ILE A 201 -3.34 1.26 13.76
N LYS A 202 -3.85 2.42 13.36
CA LYS A 202 -5.23 2.61 12.92
C LYS A 202 -5.29 3.43 11.65
N ARG A 203 -6.35 3.26 10.86
CA ARG A 203 -6.58 4.06 9.65
C ARG A 203 -7.10 5.45 10.00
N ILE A 204 -6.68 6.45 9.25
CA ILE A 204 -7.20 7.80 9.32
C ILE A 204 -8.38 7.91 8.35
N ALA A 205 -9.60 7.93 8.90
CA ALA A 205 -10.85 8.00 8.15
C ALA A 205 -10.94 6.91 7.05
N THR A 206 -11.48 7.25 5.88
CA THR A 206 -11.58 6.33 4.72
C THR A 206 -10.31 6.25 3.88
N SER A 207 -9.23 6.95 4.24
CA SER A 207 -8.00 7.01 3.45
C SER A 207 -7.07 5.81 3.67
N ARG A 208 -6.01 5.73 2.86
CA ARG A 208 -4.88 4.80 3.06
C ARG A 208 -3.90 5.24 4.15
N ALA A 209 -4.04 6.46 4.69
CA ALA A 209 -3.17 6.96 5.73
C ALA A 209 -3.40 6.21 7.05
N LEU A 210 -2.32 6.01 7.79
CA LEU A 210 -2.29 5.33 9.07
C LEU A 210 -1.83 6.31 10.15
N CYS A 211 -2.27 6.09 11.37
CA CYS A 211 -1.61 6.65 12.53
C CYS A 211 -1.14 5.52 13.43
N VAL A 212 0.02 5.72 14.05
CA VAL A 212 0.53 4.86 15.10
C VAL A 212 -0.15 5.27 16.40
N THR A 213 -0.68 4.32 17.16
CA THR A 213 -1.33 4.55 18.45
C THR A 213 -0.28 4.71 19.55
N GLU A 214 -0.68 5.10 20.76
CA GLU A 214 0.24 5.15 21.91
C GLU A 214 0.84 3.77 22.21
N THR A 215 0.02 2.71 22.17
CA THR A 215 0.49 1.32 22.27
C THR A 215 1.45 0.98 21.14
N GLY A 216 1.17 1.42 19.92
CA GLY A 216 2.06 1.25 18.78
C GLY A 216 3.41 1.93 18.96
N GLN A 217 3.44 3.15 19.50
CA GLN A 217 4.70 3.86 19.79
C GLN A 217 5.55 3.11 20.83
N GLN A 218 4.91 2.55 21.86
CA GLN A 218 5.59 1.74 22.86
C GLN A 218 6.18 0.47 22.22
N ALA A 219 5.39 -0.23 21.41
CA ALA A 219 5.84 -1.41 20.68
C ALA A 219 6.96 -1.10 19.68
N LEU A 220 6.87 0.02 18.96
CA LEU A 220 7.92 0.46 18.04
C LEU A 220 9.25 0.70 18.74
N ARG A 221 9.22 1.30 19.94
CA ARG A 221 10.41 1.45 20.79
C ARG A 221 10.93 0.11 21.28
N GLN A 222 10.04 -0.78 21.74
CA GLN A 222 10.42 -2.04 22.36
C GLN A 222 10.98 -3.07 21.37
N HIS A 223 10.36 -3.20 20.19
CA HIS A 223 10.70 -4.24 19.22
C HIS A 223 11.61 -3.74 18.09
N PHE A 224 11.54 -2.45 17.74
CA PHE A 224 12.25 -1.91 16.57
C PHE A 224 13.22 -0.76 16.91
N GLU A 225 13.34 -0.40 18.20
CA GLU A 225 14.16 0.73 18.65
C GLU A 225 13.80 2.06 17.95
N LEU A 226 12.53 2.21 17.55
CA LEU A 226 12.05 3.38 16.81
C LEU A 226 11.31 4.34 17.75
N GLN A 227 11.69 5.62 17.72
CA GLN A 227 10.93 6.71 18.33
C GLN A 227 9.99 7.30 17.29
N TRP A 228 8.67 7.32 17.60
CA TRP A 228 7.63 7.74 16.66
C TRP A 228 6.66 8.75 17.28
#